data_AF-A0A1Q8QQV6-F1
#
_entry.id   AF-A0A1Q8QQV6-F1
#
_cell.length_a   1.000
_cell.length_b   1.000
_cell.length_c   1.000
_cell.angle_alpha   90.00
_cell.angle_beta   90.00
_cell.angle_gamma   90.00
#
_symmetry.space_group_name_H-M   'P 1'
#
loop_
_entity.id
_entity.type
_entity.pdbx_description
1 polymer ?
#
loop_
_entity_poly.entity_id
_entity_poly.type
_entity_poly.pdbx_seq_one_letter_code
_entity_poly.pdbx_strand_id
1 'polypeptide(L)'
;MKKKTMLLYLRWGLLALFFVLVSIAAYLHQVFGGGQSPSIHALCPFGGLESLYQLFTTGSYISKIFLGTMILFAITIVLALLFRRSFCGLICPFGAIQGFFGKLGHKLFKRKSVMPVKLDKPLRYLKYVVLVITIAYAWKTAGLWMAPYDPWSAYAHLPEGLANVWAESAIGLIILVITVLGSLVYDRFFCKYLCPMGALYGIIGKLSPFKVVRNENACIDCGICSKSCPVTIDVQHSFKVTSAECLNCQICVLKCPKEGALENKEGHKMIKPLTVLVLVMAVFFGSIFAAQAAGVYNLTPNPLKAGESITYQEVKGYMSIKEAAESTKTELKVFYEKFKIPENVPATTKMKEISNVSPGYDFDSVKTSLESK
;
A
#
# COMPACT_ATOMS: atom_id res chain seq x y z
N MET A 1 -7.21 -20.79 -26.17
CA MET A 1 -7.35 -21.06 -24.71
C MET A 1 -6.03 -21.06 -23.93
N LYS A 2 -5.01 -21.86 -24.28
CA LYS A 2 -3.71 -21.94 -23.55
C LYS A 2 -3.07 -20.57 -23.23
N LYS A 3 -3.07 -19.64 -24.18
CA LYS A 3 -2.53 -18.27 -24.01
C LYS A 3 -3.27 -17.43 -22.95
N LYS A 4 -4.60 -17.51 -22.88
CA LYS A 4 -5.41 -16.78 -21.88
C LYS A 4 -5.14 -17.32 -20.46
N THR A 5 -5.01 -18.63 -20.32
CA THR A 5 -4.66 -19.28 -19.05
C THR A 5 -3.27 -18.88 -18.58
N MET A 6 -2.27 -18.88 -19.48
CA MET A 6 -0.92 -18.39 -19.17
C MET A 6 -0.94 -16.95 -18.63
N LEU A 7 -1.70 -16.04 -19.25
CA LEU A 7 -1.81 -14.65 -18.77
C LEU A 7 -2.47 -14.52 -17.39
N LEU A 8 -3.43 -15.39 -17.07
CA LEU A 8 -4.01 -15.45 -15.72
C LEU A 8 -2.96 -15.87 -14.68
N TYR A 9 -2.14 -16.87 -15.01
CA TYR A 9 -1.04 -17.29 -14.13
C TYR A 9 0.04 -16.22 -14.02
N LEU A 10 0.40 -15.56 -15.12
CA LEU A 10 1.37 -14.46 -15.12
C LEU A 10 0.93 -13.33 -14.17
N ARG A 11 -0.34 -12.92 -14.21
CA ARG A 11 -0.88 -11.94 -13.28
C ARG A 11 -0.74 -12.39 -11.81
N TRP A 12 -1.06 -13.65 -11.51
CA TRP A 12 -0.91 -14.19 -10.16
C TRP A 12 0.56 -14.27 -9.73
N GLY A 13 1.45 -14.67 -10.64
CA GLY A 13 2.89 -14.68 -10.42
C GLY A 13 3.43 -13.28 -10.11
N LEU A 14 3.00 -12.25 -10.84
CA LEU A 14 3.37 -10.86 -10.58
C LEU A 14 2.89 -10.41 -9.19
N LEU A 15 1.61 -10.61 -8.86
CA LEU A 15 1.08 -10.24 -7.55
C LEU A 15 1.80 -10.97 -6.40
N ALA A 16 2.13 -12.25 -6.58
CA ALA A 16 2.88 -13.04 -5.62
C ALA A 16 4.32 -12.54 -5.48
N LEU A 17 4.99 -12.22 -6.58
CA LEU A 17 6.34 -11.66 -6.60
C LEU A 17 6.38 -10.34 -5.82
N PHE A 18 5.49 -9.39 -6.12
CA PHE A 18 5.42 -8.12 -5.40
C PHE A 18 5.12 -8.31 -3.92
N PHE A 19 4.19 -9.21 -3.58
CA PHE A 19 3.90 -9.52 -2.19
C PHE A 19 5.15 -10.03 -1.46
N VAL A 20 5.85 -11.02 -2.02
CA VAL A 20 7.08 -11.58 -1.43
C VAL A 20 8.17 -10.51 -1.30
N LEU A 21 8.43 -9.72 -2.35
CA LEU A 21 9.46 -8.68 -2.32
C LEU A 21 9.18 -7.63 -1.24
N VAL A 22 7.93 -7.15 -1.14
CA VAL A 22 7.59 -6.14 -0.13
C VAL A 22 7.56 -6.74 1.28
N SER A 23 7.13 -7.99 1.45
CA SER A 23 7.21 -8.67 2.75
C SER A 23 8.65 -8.91 3.20
N ILE A 24 9.57 -9.25 2.29
CA ILE A 24 11.01 -9.33 2.58
C ILE A 24 11.53 -7.95 2.98
N ALA A 25 11.22 -6.89 2.23
CA ALA A 25 11.65 -5.54 2.56
C ALA A 25 11.13 -5.10 3.95
N ALA A 26 9.87 -5.38 4.26
CA ALA A 26 9.28 -5.13 5.57
C ALA A 26 9.99 -5.92 6.68
N TYR A 27 10.22 -7.21 6.49
CA TYR A 27 10.96 -8.05 7.43
C TYR A 27 12.37 -7.50 7.69
N LEU A 28 13.10 -7.17 6.62
CA LEU A 28 14.43 -6.58 6.74
C LEU A 28 14.41 -5.24 7.47
N HIS A 29 13.39 -4.41 7.22
CA HIS A 29 13.22 -3.12 7.91
C HIS A 29 13.02 -3.28 9.41
N GLN A 30 12.22 -4.26 9.84
CA GLN A 30 11.98 -4.49 11.26
C GLN A 30 13.17 -5.16 11.97
N VAL A 31 13.80 -6.14 11.32
CA VAL A 31 14.91 -6.88 11.93
C VAL A 31 16.20 -6.06 11.95
N PHE A 32 16.61 -5.52 10.80
CA PHE A 32 17.89 -4.82 10.63
C PHE A 32 17.78 -3.30 10.79
N GLY A 33 16.58 -2.75 10.95
CA GLY A 33 16.34 -1.32 11.13
C GLY A 33 16.24 -0.53 9.83
N GLY A 34 15.71 0.70 9.95
CA GLY A 34 15.30 1.52 8.81
C GLY A 34 16.39 2.15 7.95
N GLY A 35 17.67 1.93 8.28
CA GLY A 35 18.80 2.38 7.47
C GLY A 35 19.10 1.47 6.27
N GLN A 36 18.83 0.16 6.38
CA GLN A 36 19.22 -0.82 5.34
C GLN A 36 18.07 -1.20 4.40
N SER A 37 16.82 -1.03 4.84
CA SER A 37 15.64 -1.39 4.06
C SER A 37 14.57 -0.29 4.11
N PRO A 38 13.85 0.01 3.01
CA PRO A 38 12.75 0.98 3.00
C PRO A 38 11.68 0.62 4.03
N SER A 39 11.10 1.64 4.68
CA SER A 39 9.91 1.42 5.51
C SER A 39 8.71 1.02 4.65
N ILE A 40 7.75 0.33 5.25
CA ILE A 40 6.51 -0.04 4.53
C ILE A 40 5.76 1.19 4.01
N HIS A 41 5.85 2.30 4.74
CA HIS A 41 5.29 3.59 4.35
C HIS A 41 5.98 4.15 3.09
N ALA A 42 7.28 3.90 2.91
CA ALA A 42 8.01 4.26 1.70
C ALA A 42 7.54 3.47 0.45
N LEU A 43 7.11 2.21 0.66
CA LEU A 43 6.65 1.31 -0.41
C LEU A 43 5.13 1.36 -0.65
N CYS A 44 4.39 2.13 0.15
CA CYS A 44 2.95 2.29 0.01
C CYS A 44 2.61 3.71 -0.48
N PRO A 45 1.91 3.88 -1.61
CA PRO A 45 1.53 5.22 -2.10
C PRO A 45 0.57 5.96 -1.14
N PHE A 46 0.07 5.29 -0.10
CA PHE A 46 -0.85 5.88 0.87
C PHE A 46 -0.21 7.00 1.71
N GLY A 47 1.06 6.86 2.12
CA GLY A 47 1.78 7.94 2.79
C GLY A 47 1.89 9.20 1.93
N GLY A 48 1.95 9.01 0.61
CA GLY A 48 1.69 10.01 -0.44
C GLY A 48 0.52 10.94 -0.17
N LEU A 49 -0.64 10.33 0.04
CA LEU A 49 -1.91 11.02 0.22
C LEU A 49 -1.94 11.84 1.51
N GLU A 50 -1.45 11.29 2.62
CA GLU A 50 -1.46 11.97 3.92
C GLU A 50 -0.47 13.15 3.97
N SER A 51 0.67 13.04 3.28
CA SER A 51 1.70 14.10 3.30
C SER A 51 1.46 15.21 2.28
N LEU A 52 0.53 15.01 1.35
CA LEU A 52 0.23 16.00 0.31
C LEU A 52 -0.13 17.36 0.92
N TYR A 53 -0.84 17.37 2.06
CA TYR A 53 -1.22 18.59 2.76
C TYR A 53 -0.02 19.39 3.29
N GLN A 54 0.95 18.69 3.88
CA GLN A 54 2.16 19.34 4.37
C GLN A 54 2.92 20.02 3.23
N LEU A 55 3.08 19.31 2.11
CA LEU A 55 3.75 19.87 0.93
C LEU A 55 3.09 21.18 0.45
N PHE A 56 1.76 21.26 0.46
CA PHE A 56 1.04 22.46 0.03
C PHE A 56 1.06 23.63 1.02
N THR A 57 1.20 23.36 2.32
CA THR A 57 1.04 24.39 3.36
C THR A 57 2.36 24.90 3.93
N THR A 58 3.30 24.00 4.23
CA THR A 58 4.59 24.37 4.83
C THR A 58 5.73 24.46 3.82
N GLY A 59 5.51 24.08 2.56
CA GLY A 59 6.56 23.99 1.54
C GLY A 59 7.72 23.07 1.94
N SER A 60 7.54 22.30 3.01
CA SER A 60 8.55 21.50 3.69
C SER A 60 8.08 20.04 3.70
N TYR A 61 9.01 19.11 3.51
CA TYR A 61 8.72 17.68 3.62
C TYR A 61 8.74 17.26 5.09
N ILE A 62 7.84 16.37 5.51
CA ILE A 62 7.93 15.68 6.80
C ILE A 62 9.28 14.97 6.87
N SER A 63 10.11 15.22 7.88
CA SER A 63 11.42 14.57 8.11
C SER A 63 11.35 13.03 8.33
N LYS A 64 10.14 12.47 8.32
CA LYS A 64 9.83 11.03 8.37
C LYS A 64 9.36 10.46 7.02
N ILE A 65 9.15 11.29 5.99
CA ILE A 65 8.54 10.87 4.73
C ILE A 65 9.43 11.24 3.56
N PHE A 66 9.99 10.19 2.96
CA PHE A 66 10.84 10.27 1.78
C PHE A 66 10.08 10.89 0.60
N LEU A 67 10.76 11.78 -0.14
CA LEU A 67 10.39 12.22 -1.50
C LEU A 67 9.88 11.06 -2.37
N GLY A 68 10.41 9.86 -2.15
CA GLY A 68 9.97 8.64 -2.80
C GLY A 68 8.47 8.33 -2.65
N THR A 69 7.86 8.53 -1.48
CA THR A 69 6.41 8.27 -1.30
C THR A 69 5.53 9.18 -2.15
N MET A 70 5.92 10.44 -2.34
CA MET A 70 5.19 11.41 -3.17
C MET A 70 5.30 11.02 -4.65
N ILE A 71 6.49 10.61 -5.07
CA ILE A 71 6.73 10.13 -6.43
C ILE A 71 5.91 8.86 -6.68
N LEU A 72 5.94 7.89 -5.75
CA LEU A 72 5.16 6.65 -5.84
C LEU A 72 3.66 6.95 -5.93
N PHE A 73 3.17 7.90 -5.12
CA PHE A 73 1.79 8.37 -5.19
C PHE A 73 1.45 9.04 -6.53
N ALA A 74 2.30 9.92 -7.04
CA ALA A 74 2.11 10.54 -8.35
C ALA A 74 2.05 9.49 -9.47
N ILE A 75 2.96 8.51 -9.46
CA ILE A 75 2.98 7.41 -10.42
C ILE A 75 1.68 6.61 -10.37
N THR A 76 1.18 6.29 -9.17
CA THR A 76 -0.06 5.53 -9.03
C THR A 76 -1.30 6.35 -9.37
N ILE A 77 -1.27 7.68 -9.22
CA ILE A 77 -2.30 8.59 -9.74
C ILE A 77 -2.30 8.60 -11.26
N VAL A 78 -1.13 8.64 -11.91
CA VAL A 78 -1.02 8.51 -13.38
C VAL A 78 -1.56 7.15 -13.83
N LEU A 79 -1.22 6.06 -13.12
CA LEU A 79 -1.81 4.74 -13.40
C LEU A 79 -3.34 4.74 -13.21
N ALA A 80 -3.86 5.43 -12.20
CA ALA A 80 -5.29 5.58 -11.98
C ALA A 80 -5.97 6.34 -13.14
N LEU A 81 -5.37 7.43 -13.59
CA LEU A 81 -5.82 8.22 -14.73
C LEU A 81 -5.80 7.42 -16.02
N LEU A 82 -4.73 6.66 -16.30
CA LEU A 82 -4.63 5.90 -17.54
C LEU A 82 -5.44 4.60 -17.42
N PHE A 83 -5.10 3.73 -16.48
CA PHE A 83 -5.56 2.35 -16.42
C PHE A 83 -6.53 2.07 -15.26
N ARG A 84 -7.19 3.08 -14.69
CA ARG A 84 -8.06 2.93 -13.51
C ARG A 84 -7.32 2.31 -12.33
N ARG A 85 -8.02 1.55 -11.49
CA ARG A 85 -7.45 0.90 -10.29
C ARG A 85 -6.56 -0.31 -10.63
N SER A 86 -5.82 -0.27 -11.74
CA SER A 86 -4.89 -1.31 -12.20
C SER A 86 -3.82 -1.63 -11.17
N PHE A 87 -3.32 -0.62 -10.45
CA PHE A 87 -2.37 -0.81 -9.34
C PHE A 87 -2.90 -1.83 -8.32
N CYS A 88 -4.14 -1.65 -7.84
CA CYS A 88 -4.78 -2.60 -6.92
C CYS A 88 -4.97 -4.00 -7.53
N GLY A 89 -5.17 -4.08 -8.84
CA GLY A 89 -5.46 -5.31 -9.57
C GLY A 89 -4.23 -6.12 -10.00
N LEU A 90 -3.06 -5.48 -10.13
CA LEU A 90 -1.86 -6.02 -10.79
C LEU A 90 -0.55 -5.88 -9.99
N ILE A 91 -0.44 -4.90 -9.08
CA ILE A 91 0.84 -4.57 -8.40
C ILE A 91 0.70 -4.64 -6.87
N CYS A 92 -0.39 -4.09 -6.32
CA CYS A 92 -0.55 -3.88 -4.88
C CYS A 92 -0.44 -5.20 -4.07
N PRO A 93 0.51 -5.30 -3.13
CA PRO A 93 0.73 -6.51 -2.33
C PRO A 93 -0.43 -6.79 -1.36
N PHE A 94 -1.04 -5.75 -0.78
CA PHE A 94 -2.25 -5.92 0.03
C PHE A 94 -3.44 -6.42 -0.78
N GLY A 95 -3.50 -6.04 -2.06
CA GLY A 95 -4.44 -6.61 -3.01
C GLY A 95 -4.16 -8.08 -3.29
N ALA A 96 -2.89 -8.48 -3.38
CA ALA A 96 -2.49 -9.87 -3.57
C ALA A 96 -3.00 -10.76 -2.43
N ILE A 97 -2.79 -10.34 -1.16
CA ILE A 97 -3.29 -11.04 0.03
C ILE A 97 -4.80 -11.24 -0.06
N GLN A 98 -5.57 -10.15 -0.23
CA GLN A 98 -7.03 -10.23 -0.28
C GLN A 98 -7.53 -11.13 -1.42
N GLY A 99 -6.88 -11.06 -2.59
CA GLY A 99 -7.21 -11.95 -3.69
C GLY A 99 -6.89 -13.42 -3.39
N PHE A 100 -5.74 -13.68 -2.76
CA PHE A 100 -5.34 -15.04 -2.36
C PHE A 100 -6.36 -15.64 -1.40
N PHE A 101 -6.73 -14.91 -0.34
CA PHE A 101 -7.76 -15.34 0.60
C PHE A 101 -9.15 -15.47 -0.05
N GLY A 102 -9.51 -14.60 -1.01
CA GLY A 102 -10.73 -14.78 -1.81
C GLY A 102 -10.74 -16.08 -2.61
N LYS A 103 -9.62 -16.42 -3.27
CA LYS A 103 -9.47 -17.68 -4.01
C LYS A 103 -9.48 -18.89 -3.07
N LEU A 104 -8.81 -18.78 -1.92
CA LEU A 104 -8.80 -19.82 -0.89
C LEU A 104 -10.21 -20.06 -0.34
N GLY A 105 -10.95 -18.99 -0.05
CA GLY A 105 -12.33 -19.03 0.39
C GLY A 105 -13.27 -19.67 -0.63
N HIS A 106 -13.13 -19.36 -1.91
CA HIS A 106 -13.88 -20.04 -2.97
C HIS A 106 -13.61 -21.55 -3.01
N LYS A 107 -12.36 -21.96 -2.74
CA LYS A 107 -11.98 -23.38 -2.68
C LYS A 107 -12.55 -24.04 -1.41
N LEU A 108 -12.50 -23.36 -0.27
CA LEU A 108 -12.95 -23.86 1.03
C LEU A 108 -14.48 -23.98 1.10
N PHE A 109 -15.21 -22.92 0.72
CA PHE A 109 -16.67 -22.89 0.77
C PHE A 109 -17.34 -23.49 -0.47
N LYS A 110 -16.55 -23.91 -1.48
CA LYS A 110 -17.01 -24.43 -2.78
C LYS A 110 -18.00 -23.51 -3.52
N ARG A 111 -18.13 -22.25 -3.10
CA ARG A 111 -19.00 -21.24 -3.69
C ARG A 111 -18.34 -19.87 -3.63
N LYS A 112 -18.75 -19.00 -4.55
CA LYS A 112 -18.43 -17.58 -4.49
C LYS A 112 -19.54 -16.83 -3.78
N SER A 113 -19.33 -16.49 -2.52
CA SER A 113 -20.26 -15.63 -1.79
C SER A 113 -20.22 -14.22 -2.40
N VAL A 114 -21.39 -13.72 -2.75
CA VAL A 114 -21.59 -12.37 -3.28
C VAL A 114 -22.48 -11.64 -2.31
N MET A 115 -22.08 -10.44 -1.90
CA MET A 115 -22.87 -9.62 -0.99
C MET A 115 -24.18 -9.21 -1.68
N PRO A 116 -25.34 -9.31 -1.03
CA PRO A 116 -26.61 -8.87 -1.59
C PRO A 116 -26.54 -7.42 -2.04
N VAL A 117 -27.11 -7.10 -3.20
CA VAL A 117 -26.98 -5.77 -3.85
C VAL A 117 -27.44 -4.62 -2.95
N LYS A 118 -28.47 -4.85 -2.12
CA LYS A 118 -29.01 -3.87 -1.16
C LYS A 118 -28.00 -3.46 -0.08
N LEU A 119 -27.12 -4.38 0.32
CA LEU A 119 -26.07 -4.12 1.31
C LEU A 119 -24.76 -3.71 0.64
N ASP A 120 -24.44 -4.32 -0.50
CA ASP A 120 -23.23 -4.05 -1.25
C ASP A 120 -23.09 -2.58 -1.69
N LYS A 121 -24.16 -1.98 -2.22
CA LYS A 121 -24.15 -0.59 -2.69
C LYS A 121 -23.81 0.42 -1.58
N PRO A 122 -24.50 0.48 -0.43
CA PRO A 122 -24.18 1.43 0.63
C PRO A 122 -22.79 1.16 1.24
N LEU A 123 -22.41 -0.10 1.43
CA LEU A 123 -21.09 -0.42 2.00
C LEU A 123 -19.94 0.04 1.10
N ARG A 124 -20.10 0.04 -0.23
CA ARG A 124 -19.09 0.60 -1.15
C ARG A 124 -18.87 2.10 -0.97
N TYR A 125 -19.81 2.82 -0.36
CA TYR A 125 -19.63 4.25 -0.07
C TYR A 125 -18.79 4.50 1.18
N LEU A 126 -18.65 3.52 2.07
CA LEU A 126 -17.91 3.68 3.33
C LEU A 126 -16.45 4.08 3.11
N LYS A 127 -15.76 3.52 2.10
CA LYS A 127 -14.39 3.93 1.77
C LYS A 127 -14.24 5.40 1.38
N TYR A 128 -15.30 6.05 0.89
CA TYR A 128 -15.29 7.48 0.59
C TYR A 128 -15.45 8.30 1.87
N VAL A 129 -16.24 7.82 2.82
CA VAL A 129 -16.29 8.39 4.18
C VAL A 129 -14.91 8.29 4.83
N VAL A 130 -14.26 7.12 4.77
CA VAL A 130 -12.89 6.93 5.26
C VAL A 130 -11.92 7.88 4.55
N LEU A 131 -12.03 8.06 3.23
CA LEU A 131 -11.20 9.02 2.48
C LEU A 131 -11.39 10.46 2.97
N VAL A 132 -12.63 10.92 3.16
CA VAL A 132 -12.92 12.27 3.65
C VAL A 132 -12.36 12.48 5.06
N ILE A 133 -12.55 11.50 5.96
CA ILE A 133 -11.96 11.53 7.30
C ILE A 133 -10.44 11.56 7.22
N THR A 134 -9.83 10.77 6.33
CA THR A 134 -8.38 10.76 6.11
C THR A 134 -7.85 12.11 5.72
N ILE A 135 -8.50 12.78 4.77
CA ILE A 135 -8.09 14.12 4.33
C ILE A 135 -8.29 15.14 5.45
N ALA A 136 -9.43 15.12 6.15
CA ALA A 136 -9.75 16.06 7.21
C ALA A 136 -8.80 15.95 8.42
N TYR A 137 -8.46 14.73 8.84
CA TYR A 137 -7.53 14.52 9.95
C TYR A 137 -6.08 14.76 9.54
N ALA A 138 -5.68 14.39 8.31
CA ALA A 138 -4.36 14.74 7.79
C ALA A 138 -4.14 16.27 7.78
N TRP A 139 -5.20 17.06 7.49
CA TRP A 139 -5.16 18.52 7.60
C TRP A 139 -4.94 19.02 9.03
N LYS A 140 -5.51 18.33 10.03
CA LYS A 140 -5.42 18.76 11.43
C LYS A 140 -4.11 18.35 12.11
N THR A 141 -3.64 17.12 11.85
CA THR A 141 -2.50 16.53 12.57
C THR A 141 -1.17 16.78 11.87
N ALA A 142 -1.19 17.17 10.59
CA ALA A 142 0.00 17.27 9.76
C ALA A 142 0.88 16.01 9.91
N GLY A 143 0.29 14.81 9.92
CA GLY A 143 1.02 13.58 10.17
C GLY A 143 0.34 12.36 9.56
N LEU A 144 1.03 11.21 9.65
CA LEU A 144 0.52 9.89 9.25
C LEU A 144 -0.48 9.36 10.28
N TRP A 145 -1.61 10.05 10.46
CA TRP A 145 -2.57 9.72 11.51
C TRP A 145 -3.22 8.34 11.30
N MET A 146 -3.26 7.86 10.05
CA MET A 146 -3.83 6.55 9.72
C MET A 146 -2.84 5.40 9.95
N ALA A 147 -1.56 5.65 10.22
CA ALA A 147 -0.56 4.61 10.46
C ALA A 147 -0.98 3.52 11.48
N PRO A 148 -1.57 3.84 12.66
CA PRO A 148 -2.03 2.82 13.62
C PRO A 148 -3.31 2.09 13.19
N TYR A 149 -4.02 2.59 12.19
CA TYR A 149 -5.26 2.03 11.66
C TYR A 149 -5.05 1.28 10.34
N ASP A 150 -3.89 1.39 9.70
CA ASP A 150 -3.60 0.76 8.42
C ASP A 150 -3.31 -0.75 8.60
N PRO A 151 -4.17 -1.64 8.08
CA PRO A 151 -3.92 -3.08 8.17
C PRO A 151 -2.65 -3.51 7.44
N TRP A 152 -2.21 -2.75 6.42
CA TRP A 152 -0.97 -3.04 5.71
C TRP A 152 0.26 -2.69 6.56
N SER A 153 0.20 -1.57 7.30
CA SER A 153 1.22 -1.22 8.28
C SER A 153 1.29 -2.29 9.39
N ALA A 154 0.14 -2.68 9.96
CA ALA A 154 0.09 -3.73 10.98
C ALA A 154 0.67 -5.06 10.48
N TYR A 155 0.39 -5.46 9.24
CA TYR A 155 0.99 -6.64 8.62
C TYR A 155 2.53 -6.57 8.57
N ALA A 156 3.07 -5.40 8.19
CA ALA A 156 4.51 -5.21 8.06
C ALA A 156 5.26 -5.16 9.40
N HIS A 157 4.58 -4.88 10.52
CA HIS A 157 5.17 -4.92 11.86
C HIS A 157 5.04 -6.29 12.53
N LEU A 158 4.29 -7.24 11.96
CA LEU A 158 4.19 -8.61 12.51
C LEU A 158 5.54 -9.30 12.82
N PRO A 159 6.63 -9.09 12.04
CA PRO A 159 7.94 -9.64 12.37
C PRO A 159 8.51 -9.21 13.73
N GLU A 160 8.08 -8.07 14.28
CA GLU A 160 8.49 -7.57 15.60
C GLU A 160 7.84 -8.37 16.75
N GLY A 161 6.86 -9.22 16.45
CA GLY A 161 6.13 -10.01 17.43
C GLY A 161 4.74 -9.46 17.73
N LEU A 162 3.81 -10.37 18.02
CA LEU A 162 2.39 -10.03 18.18
C LEU A 162 2.13 -9.07 19.33
N ALA A 163 2.86 -9.19 20.43
CA ALA A 163 2.73 -8.32 21.61
C ALA A 163 3.10 -6.86 21.29
N ASN A 164 4.16 -6.65 20.50
CA ASN A 164 4.63 -5.32 20.12
C ASN A 164 3.64 -4.64 19.15
N VAL A 165 3.16 -5.38 18.14
CA VAL A 165 2.12 -4.87 17.24
C VAL A 165 0.82 -4.57 17.99
N TRP A 166 0.48 -5.36 19.01
CA TRP A 166 -0.70 -5.09 19.84
C TRP A 166 -0.53 -3.80 20.65
N ALA A 167 0.65 -3.55 21.22
CA ALA A 167 0.93 -2.32 21.96
C ALA A 167 0.93 -1.08 21.05
N GLU A 168 1.54 -1.16 19.85
CA GLU A 168 1.70 0.00 18.96
C GLU A 168 0.53 0.22 17.99
N SER A 169 -0.18 -0.84 17.57
CA SER A 169 -1.16 -0.80 16.45
C SER A 169 -2.26 -1.87 16.55
N ALA A 170 -2.84 -2.08 17.75
CA ALA A 170 -3.93 -3.03 17.97
C ALA A 170 -5.10 -2.86 16.97
N ILE A 171 -5.49 -1.62 16.67
CA ILE A 171 -6.63 -1.35 15.79
C ILE A 171 -6.32 -1.79 14.35
N GLY A 172 -5.14 -1.45 13.82
CA GLY A 172 -4.68 -1.91 12.51
C GLY A 172 -4.63 -3.44 12.41
N LEU A 173 -4.19 -4.13 13.47
CA LEU A 173 -4.19 -5.59 13.53
C LEU A 173 -5.61 -6.19 13.50
N ILE A 174 -6.55 -5.60 14.25
CA ILE A 174 -7.96 -6.00 14.22
C ILE A 174 -8.54 -5.81 12.81
N ILE A 175 -8.27 -4.67 12.16
CA ILE A 175 -8.72 -4.40 10.79
C ILE A 175 -8.08 -5.38 9.81
N LEU A 176 -6.82 -5.78 10.01
CA LEU A 176 -6.14 -6.79 9.20
C LEU A 176 -6.83 -8.14 9.32
N VAL A 177 -7.13 -8.60 10.53
CA VAL A 177 -7.84 -9.86 10.78
C VAL A 177 -9.23 -9.83 10.14
N ILE A 178 -10.00 -8.76 10.36
CA ILE A 178 -11.31 -8.56 9.73
C ILE A 178 -11.18 -8.56 8.20
N THR A 179 -10.13 -7.96 7.65
CA THR A 179 -9.88 -7.93 6.21
C THR A 179 -9.58 -9.31 5.65
N VAL A 180 -8.76 -10.11 6.33
CA VAL A 180 -8.41 -11.48 5.91
C VAL A 180 -9.64 -12.39 5.97
N LEU A 181 -10.36 -12.39 7.10
CA LEU A 181 -11.59 -13.16 7.28
C LEU A 181 -12.70 -12.70 6.33
N GLY A 182 -12.87 -11.39 6.20
CA GLY A 182 -13.79 -10.78 5.24
C GLY A 182 -13.44 -11.15 3.80
N SER A 183 -12.16 -11.22 3.45
CA SER A 183 -11.69 -11.61 2.11
C SER A 183 -11.88 -13.09 1.80
N LEU A 184 -11.86 -13.97 2.82
CA LEU A 184 -12.25 -15.39 2.66
C LEU A 184 -13.71 -15.54 2.21
N VAL A 185 -14.60 -14.65 2.66
CA VAL A 185 -16.02 -14.70 2.27
C VAL A 185 -16.27 -13.86 1.02
N TYR A 186 -15.82 -12.61 1.00
CA TYR A 186 -16.03 -11.63 -0.04
C TYR A 186 -14.70 -11.14 -0.62
N ASP A 187 -14.38 -11.57 -1.85
CA ASP A 187 -13.12 -11.20 -2.52
C ASP A 187 -12.91 -9.68 -2.53
N ARG A 188 -11.67 -9.25 -2.22
CA ARG A 188 -11.26 -7.83 -2.13
C ARG A 188 -12.08 -7.00 -1.11
N PHE A 189 -12.49 -7.59 0.01
CA PHE A 189 -13.33 -6.95 1.04
C PHE A 189 -12.87 -5.52 1.41
N PHE A 190 -11.62 -5.35 1.86
CA PHE A 190 -11.13 -4.04 2.28
C PHE A 190 -10.99 -3.07 1.11
N CYS A 191 -10.46 -3.52 -0.03
CA CYS A 191 -10.36 -2.69 -1.24
C CYS A 191 -11.73 -2.19 -1.74
N LYS A 192 -12.81 -2.92 -1.42
CA LYS A 192 -14.18 -2.62 -1.84
C LYS A 192 -14.89 -1.67 -0.88
N TYR A 193 -14.68 -1.81 0.43
CA TYR A 193 -15.49 -1.13 1.44
C TYR A 193 -14.74 -0.14 2.34
N LEU A 194 -13.43 -0.30 2.56
CA LEU A 194 -12.71 0.48 3.59
C LEU A 194 -11.49 1.25 3.06
N CYS A 195 -10.90 0.84 1.94
CA CYS A 195 -9.64 1.39 1.45
C CYS A 195 -9.78 2.84 0.91
N PRO A 196 -9.19 3.87 1.56
CA PRO A 196 -9.26 5.26 1.10
C PRO A 196 -8.57 5.46 -0.25
N MET A 197 -7.42 4.82 -0.47
CA MET A 197 -6.73 4.83 -1.78
C MET A 197 -7.58 4.20 -2.88
N GLY A 198 -8.35 3.16 -2.54
CA GLY A 198 -9.31 2.54 -3.46
C GLY A 198 -10.47 3.46 -3.81
N ALA A 199 -10.87 4.37 -2.93
CA ALA A 199 -11.85 5.41 -3.21
C ALA A 199 -11.25 6.46 -4.15
N LEU A 200 -10.07 7.00 -3.81
CA LEU A 200 -9.38 8.02 -4.60
C LEU A 200 -9.11 7.56 -6.05
N TYR A 201 -8.48 6.40 -6.21
CA TYR A 201 -8.23 5.82 -7.54
C TYR A 201 -9.52 5.46 -8.28
N GLY A 202 -10.61 5.18 -7.55
CA GLY A 202 -11.93 4.95 -8.14
C GLY A 202 -12.52 6.22 -8.74
N ILE A 203 -12.37 7.37 -8.08
CA ILE A 203 -12.80 8.69 -8.58
C ILE A 203 -11.98 9.05 -9.81
N ILE A 204 -10.66 9.06 -9.67
CA ILE A 204 -9.72 9.45 -10.72
C ILE A 204 -9.85 8.52 -11.94
N GLY A 205 -9.99 7.21 -11.68
CA GLY A 205 -10.17 6.20 -12.72
C GLY A 205 -11.46 6.31 -13.52
N LYS A 206 -12.44 7.14 -13.14
CA LYS A 206 -13.59 7.41 -14.02
C LYS A 206 -13.17 8.11 -15.31
N LEU A 207 -12.14 8.95 -15.24
CA LEU A 207 -11.58 9.71 -16.37
C LEU A 207 -10.80 8.83 -17.34
N SER A 208 -10.43 7.62 -16.93
CA SER A 208 -9.58 6.73 -17.72
C SER A 208 -10.11 6.43 -19.12
N PRO A 209 -9.26 6.54 -20.16
CA PRO A 209 -9.63 6.18 -21.52
C PRO A 209 -9.68 4.65 -21.72
N PHE A 210 -8.81 3.91 -21.02
CA PHE A 210 -8.68 2.44 -21.11
C PHE A 210 -9.77 1.72 -20.30
N LYS A 211 -10.91 1.45 -20.96
CA LYS A 211 -12.09 0.83 -20.34
C LYS A 211 -12.41 -0.51 -21.01
N VAL A 212 -12.87 -1.48 -20.22
CA VAL A 212 -13.40 -2.74 -20.75
C VAL A 212 -14.75 -2.47 -21.43
N VAL A 213 -14.86 -2.89 -22.69
CA VAL A 213 -16.04 -2.73 -23.55
C VAL A 213 -16.52 -4.10 -24.01
N ARG A 214 -17.84 -4.32 -23.95
CA ARG A 214 -18.54 -5.50 -24.46
C ARG A 214 -18.93 -5.26 -25.91
N ASN A 215 -18.71 -6.26 -26.76
CA ASN A 215 -19.25 -6.32 -28.11
C ASN A 215 -20.50 -7.18 -28.08
N GLU A 216 -21.68 -6.57 -28.22
CA GLU A 216 -22.97 -7.26 -28.11
C GLU A 216 -23.17 -8.29 -29.21
N ASN A 217 -22.74 -7.98 -30.44
CA ASN A 217 -22.83 -8.89 -31.58
C ASN A 217 -21.99 -10.16 -31.42
N ALA A 218 -20.90 -10.07 -30.66
CA ALA A 218 -20.04 -11.21 -30.36
C ALA A 218 -20.38 -11.88 -29.02
N CYS A 219 -21.14 -11.24 -28.13
CA CYS A 219 -21.42 -11.79 -26.81
C CYS A 219 -22.47 -12.91 -26.89
N ILE A 220 -22.31 -13.92 -26.04
CA ILE A 220 -23.24 -15.07 -25.93
C ILE A 220 -23.96 -15.11 -24.58
N ASP A 221 -23.93 -14.01 -23.83
CA ASP A 221 -24.65 -13.84 -22.55
C ASP A 221 -24.47 -14.94 -21.49
N CYS A 222 -23.30 -15.59 -21.49
CA CYS A 222 -22.98 -16.66 -20.54
C CYS A 222 -22.73 -16.22 -19.07
N GLY A 223 -22.59 -14.92 -18.81
CA GLY A 223 -22.37 -14.35 -17.47
C GLY A 223 -21.03 -14.68 -16.78
N ILE A 224 -20.11 -15.38 -17.44
CA ILE A 224 -18.80 -15.75 -16.87
C ILE A 224 -17.97 -14.51 -16.48
N CYS A 225 -18.10 -13.42 -17.23
CA CYS A 225 -17.42 -12.15 -16.95
C CYS A 225 -17.83 -11.54 -15.60
N SER A 226 -19.14 -11.45 -15.32
CA SER A 226 -19.67 -10.96 -14.04
C SER A 226 -19.31 -11.92 -12.90
N LYS A 227 -19.49 -13.23 -13.09
CA LYS A 227 -19.15 -14.27 -12.08
C LYS A 227 -17.67 -14.24 -11.70
N SER A 228 -16.78 -14.00 -12.65
CA SER A 228 -15.33 -13.98 -12.43
C SER A 228 -14.78 -12.67 -11.89
N CYS A 229 -15.56 -11.57 -11.90
CA CYS A 229 -15.10 -10.28 -11.42
C CYS A 229 -14.82 -10.31 -9.89
N PRO A 230 -13.60 -9.99 -9.43
CA PRO A 230 -13.25 -10.07 -8.00
C PRO A 230 -14.08 -9.10 -7.16
N VAL A 231 -14.40 -7.92 -7.71
CA VAL A 231 -15.20 -6.87 -7.04
C VAL A 231 -16.69 -6.90 -7.43
N THR A 232 -17.17 -8.03 -7.94
CA THR A 232 -18.59 -8.28 -8.23
C THR A 232 -19.27 -7.14 -9.02
N ILE A 233 -18.68 -6.79 -10.17
CA ILE A 233 -19.28 -5.85 -11.14
C ILE A 233 -20.10 -6.68 -12.12
N ASP A 234 -21.27 -6.16 -12.48
CA ASP A 234 -22.06 -6.71 -13.56
C ASP A 234 -21.50 -6.31 -14.93
N VAL A 235 -20.58 -7.12 -15.44
CA VAL A 235 -19.90 -6.91 -16.73
C VAL A 235 -20.80 -7.34 -17.89
N GLN A 236 -21.65 -8.34 -17.70
CA GLN A 236 -22.54 -8.88 -18.74
C GLN A 236 -23.51 -7.82 -19.26
N HIS A 237 -24.18 -7.10 -18.36
CA HIS A 237 -25.19 -6.10 -18.74
C HIS A 237 -24.59 -4.69 -18.94
N SER A 238 -23.26 -4.57 -18.99
CA SER A 238 -22.58 -3.29 -19.21
C SER A 238 -21.99 -3.24 -20.62
N PHE A 239 -22.48 -2.33 -21.48
CA PHE A 239 -21.81 -2.04 -22.76
C PHE A 239 -20.36 -1.58 -22.56
N LYS A 240 -20.14 -0.70 -21.58
CA LYS A 240 -18.83 -0.20 -21.15
C LYS A 240 -18.78 -0.25 -19.64
N VAL A 241 -17.77 -0.91 -19.08
CA VAL A 241 -17.62 -1.02 -17.62
C VAL A 241 -17.17 0.32 -17.07
N THR A 242 -18.06 1.16 -16.53
CA THR A 242 -17.75 2.51 -15.98
C THR A 242 -17.63 2.54 -14.45
N SER A 243 -17.87 1.42 -13.78
CA SER A 243 -17.80 1.35 -12.31
C SER A 243 -16.44 1.79 -11.76
N ALA A 244 -16.47 2.63 -10.72
CA ALA A 244 -15.31 3.04 -9.92
C ALA A 244 -14.65 1.87 -9.17
N GLU A 245 -15.32 0.72 -9.08
CA GLU A 245 -14.73 -0.49 -8.50
C GLU A 245 -13.81 -1.24 -9.45
N CYS A 246 -13.85 -0.95 -10.75
CA CYS A 246 -13.11 -1.73 -11.75
C CYS A 246 -11.59 -1.63 -11.51
N LEU A 247 -11.00 -2.76 -11.09
CA LEU A 247 -9.56 -2.92 -10.87
C LEU A 247 -8.75 -2.99 -12.18
N ASN A 248 -9.41 -2.94 -13.33
CA ASN A 248 -8.83 -3.16 -14.66
C ASN A 248 -7.91 -4.39 -14.77
N CYS A 249 -8.17 -5.43 -13.96
CA CYS A 249 -7.32 -6.60 -13.77
C CYS A 249 -7.37 -7.63 -14.91
N GLN A 250 -8.14 -7.36 -15.97
CA GLN A 250 -8.34 -8.20 -17.16
C GLN A 250 -8.91 -9.61 -16.94
N ILE A 251 -9.32 -9.99 -15.72
CA ILE A 251 -9.87 -11.34 -15.45
C ILE A 251 -11.11 -11.62 -16.30
N CYS A 252 -12.04 -10.67 -16.43
CA CYS A 252 -13.26 -10.84 -17.21
C CYS A 252 -12.99 -11.06 -18.70
N VAL A 253 -12.01 -10.34 -19.27
CA VAL A 253 -11.55 -10.49 -20.65
C VAL A 253 -10.87 -11.84 -20.85
N LEU A 254 -9.98 -12.22 -19.95
CA LEU A 254 -9.21 -13.47 -20.02
C LEU A 254 -10.06 -14.73 -19.82
N LYS A 255 -11.15 -14.64 -19.04
CA LYS A 255 -12.09 -15.75 -18.85
C LYS A 255 -13.26 -15.75 -19.85
N CYS A 256 -13.39 -14.74 -20.70
CA CYS A 256 -14.43 -14.73 -21.71
C CYS A 256 -14.20 -15.88 -22.71
N PRO A 257 -15.19 -16.80 -22.87
CA PRO A 257 -15.04 -17.96 -23.76
C PRO A 257 -15.05 -17.54 -25.24
N LYS A 258 -15.81 -16.49 -25.58
CA LYS A 258 -15.92 -15.98 -26.94
C LYS A 258 -14.90 -14.87 -27.18
N GLU A 259 -14.02 -15.08 -28.16
CA GLU A 259 -13.04 -14.07 -28.56
C GLU A 259 -13.72 -12.86 -29.19
N GLY A 260 -13.19 -11.64 -28.96
CA GLY A 260 -13.79 -10.40 -29.44
C GLY A 260 -15.01 -9.88 -28.66
N ALA A 261 -15.59 -10.68 -27.75
CA ALA A 261 -16.80 -10.30 -27.01
C ALA A 261 -16.53 -9.29 -25.87
N LEU A 262 -15.33 -9.29 -25.29
CA LEU A 262 -14.92 -8.39 -24.23
C LEU A 262 -13.46 -8.00 -24.43
N GLU A 263 -13.17 -6.70 -24.54
CA GLU A 263 -11.82 -6.19 -24.74
C GLU A 263 -11.61 -4.85 -24.04
N ASN A 264 -10.34 -4.49 -23.82
CA ASN A 264 -9.99 -3.15 -23.33
C ASN A 264 -9.83 -2.22 -24.54
N LYS A 265 -10.55 -1.10 -24.56
CA LYS A 265 -10.54 -0.14 -25.67
C LYS A 265 -10.00 1.22 -25.24
N GLU A 266 -9.25 1.84 -26.14
CA GLU A 266 -8.90 3.25 -26.14
C GLU A 266 -9.44 3.89 -27.42
N GLY A 267 -10.52 4.66 -27.30
CA GLY A 267 -11.26 5.12 -28.49
C GLY A 267 -11.71 3.94 -29.36
N HIS A 268 -11.19 3.87 -30.59
CA HIS A 268 -11.46 2.79 -31.54
C HIS A 268 -10.42 1.65 -31.51
N LYS A 269 -9.29 1.81 -30.82
CA LYS A 269 -8.21 0.82 -30.82
C LYS A 269 -8.44 -0.24 -29.74
N MET A 270 -8.30 -1.49 -30.16
CA MET A 270 -8.42 -2.68 -29.33
C MET A 270 -7.07 -3.01 -28.68
N ILE A 271 -7.05 -3.20 -27.36
CA ILE A 271 -5.82 -3.45 -26.60
C ILE A 271 -5.88 -4.82 -25.95
N LYS A 272 -4.89 -5.64 -26.30
CA LYS A 272 -4.78 -7.00 -25.78
C LYS A 272 -4.45 -6.98 -24.27
N PRO A 273 -4.93 -7.95 -23.48
CA PRO A 273 -4.65 -8.01 -22.03
C PRO A 273 -3.16 -7.98 -21.67
N LEU A 274 -2.30 -8.63 -22.48
CA LEU A 274 -0.85 -8.60 -22.28
C LEU A 274 -0.29 -7.17 -22.41
N THR A 275 -0.77 -6.40 -23.39
CA THR A 275 -0.36 -5.00 -23.57
C THR A 275 -0.75 -4.15 -22.38
N VAL A 276 -1.95 -4.35 -21.82
CA VAL A 276 -2.37 -3.65 -20.58
C VAL A 276 -1.42 -3.98 -19.43
N LEU A 277 -1.06 -5.26 -19.26
CA LEU A 277 -0.13 -5.69 -18.20
C LEU A 277 1.24 -5.04 -18.38
N VAL A 278 1.80 -5.11 -19.59
CA VAL A 278 3.12 -4.56 -19.92
C VAL A 278 3.12 -3.04 -19.76
N LEU A 279 2.11 -2.33 -20.23
CA LEU A 279 2.01 -0.87 -20.09
C LEU A 279 1.91 -0.44 -18.63
N VAL A 280 1.10 -1.13 -17.81
CA VAL A 280 1.00 -0.83 -16.38
C VAL A 280 2.34 -1.03 -15.68
N MET A 281 3.05 -2.11 -16.00
CA MET A 281 4.37 -2.39 -15.44
C MET A 281 5.42 -1.40 -15.92
N ALA A 282 5.40 -1.04 -17.21
CA ALA A 282 6.31 -0.07 -17.81
C ALA A 282 6.09 1.34 -17.24
N VAL A 283 4.84 1.78 -17.07
CA VAL A 283 4.54 3.07 -16.43
C VAL A 283 4.97 3.06 -14.97
N PHE A 284 4.69 1.99 -14.23
CA PHE A 284 5.06 1.91 -12.81
C PHE A 284 6.59 1.90 -12.61
N PHE A 285 7.27 0.91 -13.17
CA PHE A 285 8.72 0.75 -12.98
C PHE A 285 9.53 1.73 -13.80
N GLY A 286 9.11 2.05 -15.02
CA GLY A 286 9.81 3.03 -15.85
C GLY A 286 9.84 4.40 -15.17
N SER A 287 8.76 4.80 -14.50
CA SER A 287 8.74 6.05 -13.73
C SER A 287 9.63 5.97 -12.48
N ILE A 288 9.66 4.83 -11.79
CA ILE A 288 10.57 4.63 -10.63
C ILE A 288 12.04 4.70 -11.09
N PHE A 289 12.41 3.96 -12.13
CA PHE A 289 13.79 3.95 -12.65
C PHE A 289 14.19 5.32 -13.19
N ALA A 290 13.30 6.03 -13.87
CA ALA A 290 13.56 7.41 -14.31
C ALA A 290 13.79 8.35 -13.12
N ALA A 291 12.97 8.23 -12.06
CA ALA A 291 13.13 9.04 -10.85
C ALA A 291 14.42 8.69 -10.07
N GLN A 292 14.85 7.43 -10.08
CA GLN A 292 16.14 7.00 -9.53
C GLN A 292 17.31 7.55 -10.35
N ALA A 293 17.25 7.46 -11.68
CA ALA A 293 18.27 7.99 -12.58
C ALA A 293 18.41 9.52 -12.47
N ALA A 294 17.31 10.23 -12.22
CA ALA A 294 17.30 11.66 -11.96
C ALA A 294 17.73 12.03 -10.53
N GLY A 295 18.03 11.05 -9.66
CA GLY A 295 18.46 11.28 -8.28
C GLY A 295 17.38 11.79 -7.32
N VAL A 296 16.11 11.84 -7.77
CA VAL A 296 14.97 12.35 -7.00
C VAL A 296 14.26 11.27 -6.16
N TYR A 297 14.52 9.99 -6.45
CA TYR A 297 13.91 8.86 -5.76
C TYR A 297 14.97 7.96 -5.12
N ASN A 298 15.01 7.94 -3.79
CA ASN A 298 15.78 6.98 -3.01
C ASN A 298 14.83 6.10 -2.19
N LEU A 299 15.04 4.78 -2.25
CA LEU A 299 14.23 3.80 -1.52
C LEU A 299 14.59 3.80 -0.03
N THR A 300 15.86 3.91 0.29
CA THR A 300 16.39 4.06 1.64
C THR A 300 16.82 5.50 1.87
N PRO A 301 16.89 5.95 3.14
CA PRO A 301 17.58 7.20 3.44
C PRO A 301 18.99 7.18 2.87
N ASN A 302 19.42 8.32 2.35
CA ASN A 302 20.81 8.47 1.93
C ASN A 302 21.71 8.22 3.15
N PRO A 303 22.78 7.41 3.02
CA PRO A 303 23.76 7.30 4.08
C PRO A 303 24.34 8.68 4.37
N LEU A 304 24.57 8.97 5.65
CA LEU A 304 25.18 10.24 6.07
C LEU A 304 26.50 10.43 5.31
N LYS A 305 26.66 11.56 4.64
CA LYS A 305 27.94 11.89 4.00
C LYS A 305 28.99 12.05 5.11
N ALA A 306 30.22 11.62 4.85
CA ALA A 306 31.32 11.75 5.80
C ALA A 306 31.47 13.22 6.23
N GLY A 307 31.17 13.51 7.51
CA GLY A 307 31.20 14.86 8.07
C GLY A 307 29.84 15.50 8.37
N GLU A 308 28.71 14.90 7.96
CA GLU A 308 27.35 15.38 8.26
C GLU A 308 26.83 14.73 9.56
N SER A 309 26.39 15.53 10.53
CA SER A 309 25.82 15.03 11.80
C SER A 309 24.31 15.20 11.80
N ILE A 310 23.58 14.18 12.22
CA ILE A 310 22.14 14.30 12.44
C ILE A 310 21.87 15.06 13.73
N THR A 311 20.76 15.79 13.77
CA THR A 311 20.29 16.45 14.98
C THR A 311 19.73 15.40 15.95
N TYR A 312 19.68 15.67 17.25
CA TYR A 312 19.06 14.73 18.22
C TYR A 312 17.59 14.37 17.85
N GLN A 313 16.90 15.29 17.19
CA GLN A 313 15.53 15.11 16.67
C GLN A 313 15.45 14.08 15.53
N GLU A 314 16.54 13.83 14.84
CA GLU A 314 16.61 12.92 13.70
C GLU A 314 16.98 11.50 14.11
N VAL A 315 17.42 11.29 15.36
CA VAL A 315 17.69 9.97 15.95
C VAL A 315 16.43 9.10 15.81
N LYS A 316 16.58 7.94 15.19
CA LYS A 316 15.49 7.01 14.93
C LYS A 316 15.49 5.87 15.94
N GLY A 317 14.31 5.36 16.26
CA GLY A 317 14.11 4.27 17.22
C GLY A 317 14.87 2.97 16.91
N TYR A 318 15.16 2.72 15.63
CA TYR A 318 15.88 1.52 15.19
C TYR A 318 17.41 1.62 15.36
N MET A 319 17.95 2.81 15.59
CA MET A 319 19.40 2.99 15.78
C MET A 319 19.78 2.41 17.15
N SER A 320 20.93 1.76 17.23
CA SER A 320 21.54 1.48 18.54
C SER A 320 21.96 2.79 19.22
N ILE A 321 22.04 2.80 20.55
CA ILE A 321 22.49 3.99 21.29
C ILE A 321 23.87 4.43 20.81
N LYS A 322 24.76 3.48 20.52
CA LYS A 322 26.09 3.74 19.95
C LYS A 322 26.01 4.39 18.57
N GLU A 323 25.24 3.83 17.64
CA GLU A 323 25.07 4.41 16.29
C GLU A 323 24.43 5.80 16.34
N ALA A 324 23.48 6.03 17.26
CA ALA A 324 22.83 7.31 17.44
C ALA A 324 23.79 8.36 18.01
N ALA A 325 24.63 8.00 18.97
CA ALA A 325 25.69 8.86 19.50
C ALA A 325 26.72 9.22 18.42
N GLU A 326 27.19 8.23 17.66
CA GLU A 326 28.12 8.42 16.54
C GLU A 326 27.53 9.32 15.44
N SER A 327 26.26 9.08 15.07
CA SER A 327 25.58 9.86 14.02
C SER A 327 25.30 11.30 14.44
N THR A 328 25.07 11.55 15.73
CA THR A 328 24.92 12.91 16.29
C THR A 328 26.26 13.56 16.65
N LYS A 329 27.39 12.89 16.39
CA LYS A 329 28.74 13.31 16.84
C LYS A 329 28.81 13.69 18.32
N THR A 330 28.04 13.00 19.15
CA THR A 330 28.00 13.23 20.59
C THR A 330 28.75 12.11 21.30
N GLU A 331 29.56 12.44 22.31
CA GLU A 331 30.16 11.40 23.14
C GLU A 331 29.08 10.54 23.80
N LEU A 332 29.34 9.24 23.91
CA LEU A 332 28.35 8.27 24.38
C LEU A 332 27.78 8.66 25.76
N LYS A 333 28.61 9.12 26.69
CA LYS A 333 28.14 9.58 28.02
C LYS A 333 27.18 10.77 27.94
N VAL A 334 27.52 11.77 27.15
CA VAL A 334 26.69 12.96 26.94
C VAL A 334 25.38 12.58 26.26
N PHE A 335 25.41 11.59 25.36
CA PHE A 335 24.21 11.08 24.71
C PHE A 335 23.27 10.37 25.70
N TYR A 336 23.82 9.54 26.60
CA TYR A 336 23.05 8.89 27.67
C TYR A 336 22.37 9.91 28.59
N GLU A 337 23.09 10.94 29.02
CA GLU A 337 22.52 12.01 29.85
C GLU A 337 21.40 12.77 29.13
N LYS A 338 21.63 13.12 27.86
CA LYS A 338 20.70 13.96 27.09
C LYS A 338 19.41 13.22 26.74
N PHE A 339 19.49 11.92 26.45
CA PHE A 339 18.33 11.06 26.28
C PHE A 339 17.84 10.43 27.59
N LYS A 340 18.37 10.83 28.76
CA LYS A 340 18.02 10.30 30.08
C LYS A 340 18.02 8.76 30.13
N ILE A 341 18.95 8.13 29.42
CA ILE A 341 19.06 6.68 29.31
C ILE A 341 19.74 6.17 30.58
N PRO A 342 19.14 5.19 31.30
CA PRO A 342 19.77 4.56 32.45
C PRO A 342 21.09 3.87 32.09
N GLU A 343 22.11 4.02 32.94
CA GLU A 343 23.46 3.47 32.70
C GLU A 343 23.50 1.94 32.58
N ASN A 344 22.48 1.24 33.10
CA ASN A 344 22.38 -0.21 33.02
C ASN A 344 21.98 -0.73 31.62
N VAL A 345 21.67 0.15 30.67
CA VAL A 345 21.27 -0.22 29.32
C VAL A 345 22.50 -0.33 28.41
N PRO A 346 22.74 -1.49 27.77
CA PRO A 346 23.87 -1.67 26.85
C PRO A 346 23.83 -0.72 25.66
N ALA A 347 24.99 -0.18 25.25
CA ALA A 347 25.07 0.77 24.13
C ALA A 347 24.68 0.17 22.75
N THR A 348 24.62 -1.17 22.66
CA THR A 348 24.17 -1.91 21.48
C THR A 348 22.65 -2.03 21.40
N THR A 349 21.92 -1.70 22.48
CA THR A 349 20.46 -1.75 22.52
C THR A 349 19.88 -0.69 21.58
N LYS A 350 18.85 -1.06 20.82
CA LYS A 350 18.12 -0.12 19.95
C LYS A 350 17.33 0.87 20.80
N MET A 351 17.22 2.12 20.37
CA MET A 351 16.52 3.18 21.12
C MET A 351 15.08 2.80 21.50
N LYS A 352 14.34 2.12 20.61
CA LYS A 352 12.98 1.61 20.88
C LYS A 352 12.92 0.43 21.86
N GLU A 353 14.01 -0.30 22.02
CA GLU A 353 14.09 -1.51 22.86
C GLU A 353 14.61 -1.22 24.28
N ILE A 354 14.93 0.05 24.59
CA ILE A 354 15.41 0.46 25.92
C ILE A 354 14.38 0.11 27.01
N SER A 355 13.08 0.22 26.70
CA SER A 355 11.98 -0.13 27.60
C SER A 355 11.97 -1.60 28.04
N ASN A 356 12.56 -2.51 27.25
CA ASN A 356 12.69 -3.92 27.60
C ASN A 356 13.73 -4.15 28.71
N VAL A 357 14.74 -3.28 28.79
CA VAL A 357 15.83 -3.36 29.78
C VAL A 357 15.54 -2.47 30.99
N SER A 358 14.90 -1.32 30.77
CA SER A 358 14.47 -0.40 31.81
C SER A 358 12.96 -0.13 31.70
N PRO A 359 12.13 -0.90 32.44
CA PRO A 359 10.69 -0.69 32.48
C PRO A 359 10.37 0.69 33.05
N GLY A 360 9.80 1.57 32.22
CA GLY A 360 9.49 2.97 32.57
C GLY A 360 10.19 4.00 31.69
N TYR A 361 11.14 3.59 30.85
CA TYR A 361 11.72 4.44 29.81
C TYR A 361 10.85 4.44 28.56
N ASP A 362 10.45 5.62 28.08
CA ASP A 362 9.76 5.80 26.81
C ASP A 362 10.57 6.72 25.88
N PHE A 363 11.10 6.14 24.81
CA PHE A 363 11.91 6.84 23.83
C PHE A 363 11.15 7.98 23.13
N ASP A 364 9.88 7.77 22.79
CA ASP A 364 9.12 8.76 22.02
C ASP A 364 8.76 9.98 22.88
N SER A 365 8.47 9.83 24.17
CA SER A 365 8.29 10.96 25.10
C SER A 365 9.58 11.75 25.34
N VAL A 366 10.71 11.07 25.56
CA VAL A 366 12.03 11.72 25.72
C VAL A 366 12.37 12.51 24.47
N LYS A 367 12.17 11.91 23.30
CA LYS A 367 12.42 12.57 22.02
C LYS A 367 11.55 13.82 21.84
N THR A 368 10.26 13.73 22.16
CA THR A 368 9.34 14.88 22.11
C THR A 368 9.76 16.00 23.08
N SER A 369 10.33 15.66 24.24
CA SER A 369 10.88 16.64 25.19
C SER A 369 12.14 17.37 24.70
N LEU A 370 12.84 16.80 23.72
CA LEU A 370 13.99 17.41 23.03
C LEU A 370 13.55 18.26 21.82
N GLU A 371 12.27 18.22 21.42
CA GLU A 371 11.70 19.05 20.36
C GLU A 371 11.21 20.43 20.88
N SER A 372 10.99 20.57 22.20
CA SER A 372 10.44 21.78 22.84
C SER A 372 11.47 22.72 23.47
N LYS A 373 12.77 22.44 23.27
CA LYS A 373 13.90 23.29 23.65
C LYS A 373 14.79 23.53 22.44
#